data_AF-A0AAD4XLD1-F1
#
_entry.id   AF-A0AAD4XLD1-F1
#
_cell.length_a   1.000
_cell.length_b   1.000
_cell.length_c   1.000
_cell.angle_alpha   90.00
_cell.angle_beta   90.00
_cell.angle_gamma   90.00
#
_symmetry.space_group_name_H-M   'P 1'
#
loop_
_entity.id
_entity.type
_entity.pdbx_description
1 polymer ?
#
loop_
_entity_poly.entity_id
_entity_poly.type
_entity_poly.pdbx_seq_one_letter_code
_entity_poly.pdbx_strand_id
1 'polypeptide(L)'
;MIGHHVTRRFGWDCHGLPVEYEVDQILGIKTKQDVLNFGIANYNEECRSIVTRYASEWENTVTRMGRWIDFQNDYKTMDINYMRVFGGCSLSYIERNWFIQGFR
;
A
#
# COMPACT_ATOMS: atom_id res chain seq x y z
N MET A 1 -7.95 27.36 -16.90
CA MET A 1 -7.05 26.33 -17.46
C MET A 1 -6.06 27.02 -18.39
N ILE A 2 -4.75 26.77 -18.25
CA ILE A 2 -3.66 27.53 -18.92
C ILE A 2 -2.98 26.78 -20.08
N GLY A 3 -3.65 25.78 -20.65
CA GLY A 3 -3.16 25.05 -21.85
C GLY A 3 -2.19 23.89 -21.59
N HIS A 4 -1.96 23.48 -20.34
CA HIS A 4 -1.12 22.31 -20.04
C HIS A 4 -1.91 20.99 -20.07
N HIS A 5 -1.23 19.92 -20.50
CA HIS A 5 -1.69 18.55 -20.31
C HIS A 5 -1.30 18.06 -18.91
N VAL A 6 -2.30 17.77 -18.07
CA VAL A 6 -2.09 17.35 -16.67
C VAL A 6 -2.77 16.01 -16.45
N THR A 7 -1.99 14.93 -16.49
CA THR A 7 -2.46 13.59 -16.12
C THR A 7 -2.59 13.49 -14.60
N ARG A 8 -3.72 12.98 -14.11
CA ARG A 8 -4.03 12.88 -12.68
C ARG A 8 -4.41 11.44 -12.35
N ARG A 9 -3.43 10.65 -11.91
CA ARG A 9 -3.65 9.26 -11.48
C ARG A 9 -3.75 9.20 -9.97
N PHE A 10 -4.72 8.46 -9.45
CA PHE A 10 -4.79 8.19 -8.01
C PHE A 10 -3.72 7.17 -7.60
N GLY A 11 -3.24 7.29 -6.36
CA GLY A 11 -2.26 6.38 -5.78
C GLY A 11 -2.74 5.87 -4.43
N TRP A 12 -2.58 4.57 -4.20
CA TRP A 12 -2.92 3.92 -2.93
C TRP A 12 -1.65 3.42 -2.24
N ASP A 13 -1.49 3.83 -0.99
CA ASP A 13 -0.51 3.24 -0.09
C ASP A 13 -1.16 2.06 0.65
N CYS A 14 -0.79 0.84 0.26
CA CYS A 14 -1.46 -0.40 0.65
C CYS A 14 -0.68 -1.22 1.70
N HIS A 15 0.50 -0.76 2.14
CA HIS A 15 1.40 -1.54 2.99
C HIS A 15 1.76 -0.81 4.28
N GLY A 16 2.28 -1.57 5.24
CA GLY A 16 2.91 -1.05 6.45
C GLY A 16 1.95 -0.89 7.63
N LEU A 17 2.49 -0.26 8.68
CA LEU A 17 1.90 -0.21 10.01
C LEU A 17 0.47 0.32 10.10
N PRO A 18 0.01 1.32 9.32
CA PRO A 18 -1.36 1.80 9.43
C PRO A 18 -2.39 0.71 9.13
N VAL A 19 -2.17 -0.08 8.09
CA VAL A 19 -3.07 -1.17 7.67
C VAL A 19 -2.97 -2.34 8.65
N GLU A 20 -1.73 -2.73 8.99
CA GLU A 20 -1.46 -3.84 9.92
C GLU A 20 -2.07 -3.57 11.30
N TYR A 21 -1.96 -2.34 11.81
CA TYR A 21 -2.52 -1.96 13.09
C TYR A 21 -4.05 -2.08 13.11
N GLU A 22 -4.72 -1.68 12.04
CA GLU A 22 -6.18 -1.79 11.96
C GLU A 22 -6.63 -3.26 11.93
N VAL A 23 -5.94 -4.10 11.15
CA VAL A 23 -6.17 -5.55 11.15
C VAL A 23 -5.94 -6.13 12.55
N ASP A 24 -4.88 -5.73 13.24
CA ASP A 24 -4.59 -6.18 14.59
C ASP A 24 -5.72 -5.82 15.57
N GLN A 25 -6.31 -4.63 15.44
CA GLN A 25 -7.46 -4.24 16.26
C GLN A 25 -8.70 -5.08 15.97
N ILE A 26 -8.99 -5.35 14.68
CA ILE A 26 -10.17 -6.13 14.27
C ILE A 26 -10.05 -7.59 14.70
N LEU A 27 -8.87 -8.18 14.55
CA LEU A 27 -8.59 -9.58 14.89
C LEU A 27 -8.20 -9.80 16.36
N GLY A 28 -7.99 -8.72 17.12
CA GLY A 28 -7.55 -8.77 18.51
C GLY A 28 -6.13 -9.30 18.70
N ILE A 29 -5.27 -9.14 17.69
CA ILE A 29 -3.86 -9.55 17.71
C ILE A 29 -3.07 -8.59 18.61
N LYS A 30 -2.29 -9.14 19.55
CA LYS A 30 -1.49 -8.35 20.49
C LYS A 30 0.00 -8.59 20.36
N THR A 31 0.37 -9.75 19.84
CA THR A 31 1.76 -10.17 19.73
C THR A 31 2.06 -10.70 18.33
N LYS A 32 3.33 -10.68 17.97
CA LYS A 32 3.81 -11.28 16.71
C LYS A 32 3.50 -12.78 16.63
N GLN A 33 3.45 -13.46 17.78
CA GLN A 33 3.12 -14.88 17.83
C GLN A 33 1.66 -15.13 17.44
N ASP A 34 0.75 -14.20 17.76
CA ASP A 34 -0.65 -14.30 17.38
C ASP A 34 -0.82 -14.23 15.85
N VAL A 35 -0.05 -13.35 15.19
CA VAL A 35 0.01 -13.29 13.71
C VAL A 35 0.49 -14.61 13.12
N LEU A 36 1.53 -15.20 13.69
CA LEU A 36 2.06 -16.49 13.24
C LEU A 36 1.06 -17.63 13.45
N ASN A 37 0.33 -17.62 14.58
CA ASN A 37 -0.69 -18.61 14.90
C ASN A 37 -1.93 -18.48 14.00
N PHE A 38 -2.33 -17.24 13.65
CA PHE A 38 -3.40 -16.97 12.69
C PHE A 38 -3.02 -17.35 11.26
N GLY A 39 -1.72 -17.27 10.95
CA GLY A 39 -1.14 -17.60 9.67
C GLY A 39 -0.90 -16.35 8.82
N ILE A 40 0.33 -16.19 8.34
CA ILE A 40 0.78 -15.02 7.56
C ILE A 40 -0.08 -14.82 6.30
N ALA A 41 -0.45 -15.91 5.62
CA ALA A 41 -1.27 -15.83 4.41
C ALA A 41 -2.66 -15.24 4.70
N ASN A 42 -3.30 -15.72 5.78
CA ASN A 42 -4.62 -15.21 6.20
C ASN A 42 -4.51 -13.76 6.65
N TYR A 43 -3.49 -13.42 7.43
CA TYR A 43 -3.25 -12.05 7.88
C TYR A 43 -3.09 -11.07 6.71
N ASN A 44 -2.28 -11.45 5.72
CA ASN A 44 -2.06 -10.62 4.53
C ASN A 44 -3.32 -10.45 3.68
N GLU A 45 -4.19 -11.45 3.64
CA GLU A 45 -5.48 -11.35 2.95
C GLU A 45 -6.43 -10.40 3.66
N GLU A 46 -6.47 -10.41 4.99
CA GLU A 46 -7.23 -9.43 5.77
C GLU A 46 -6.71 -8.00 5.54
N CYS A 47 -5.39 -7.80 5.54
CA CYS A 47 -4.78 -6.51 5.17
C CYS A 47 -5.21 -6.05 3.77
N ARG A 48 -5.20 -6.95 2.78
CA ARG A 48 -5.61 -6.65 1.39
C ARG A 48 -7.10 -6.31 1.31
N SER A 49 -7.93 -7.02 2.06
CA SER A 49 -9.39 -6.82 2.11
C SER A 49 -9.75 -5.44 2.64
N ILE A 50 -9.12 -5.01 3.74
CA ILE A 50 -9.34 -3.68 4.33
C ILE A 50 -8.95 -2.57 3.37
N VAL A 51 -7.77 -2.67 2.73
CA VAL A 51 -7.31 -1.70 1.74
C VAL A 51 -8.30 -1.58 0.58
N THR A 52 -8.77 -2.71 0.06
CA THR A 52 -9.72 -2.74 -1.07
C THR A 52 -11.07 -2.12 -0.68
N ARG A 53 -11.56 -2.41 0.53
CA ARG A 53 -12.78 -1.80 1.06
C ARG A 53 -12.66 -0.28 1.11
N TYR A 54 -11.63 0.25 1.76
CA TYR A 54 -11.45 1.70 1.87
C TYR A 54 -11.20 2.36 0.52
N ALA A 55 -10.50 1.71 -0.40
CA ALA A 55 -10.31 2.24 -1.74
C ALA A 55 -11.65 2.54 -2.43
N SER A 56 -12.62 1.61 -2.32
CA SER A 56 -13.95 1.79 -2.89
C SER A 56 -14.78 2.89 -2.20
N GLU A 57 -14.68 3.01 -0.87
CA GLU A 57 -15.37 4.06 -0.10
C GLU A 57 -14.83 5.46 -0.44
N TRP A 58 -13.52 5.55 -0.61
CA TRP A 58 -12.86 6.79 -1.01
C TRP A 58 -13.18 7.19 -2.44
N GLU A 59 -13.24 6.25 -3.39
CA GLU A 59 -13.64 6.55 -4.77
C GLU A 59 -15.03 7.23 -4.82
N ASN A 60 -15.99 6.67 -4.09
CA ASN A 60 -17.34 7.25 -3.97
C ASN A 60 -17.31 8.66 -3.38
N THR A 61 -16.56 8.85 -2.29
CA THR A 61 -16.48 10.13 -1.58
C THR A 61 -15.80 11.20 -2.43
N VAL A 62 -14.68 10.86 -3.06
CA VAL A 62 -13.88 11.77 -3.90
C VAL A 62 -14.62 12.18 -5.17
N THR A 63 -15.33 11.23 -5.79
CA THR A 63 -16.20 11.50 -6.94
C THR A 63 -17.30 12.49 -6.56
N ARG A 64 -17.93 12.31 -5.40
CA ARG A 64 -18.96 13.23 -4.88
C ARG A 64 -18.42 14.63 -4.55
N MET A 65 -17.16 14.72 -4.09
CA MET A 65 -16.49 16.01 -3.86
C MET A 65 -16.13 16.76 -5.15
N GLY A 66 -16.26 16.12 -6.33
CA GLY A 66 -15.93 16.72 -7.61
C GLY A 66 -14.43 16.80 -7.90
N ARG A 67 -13.59 16.04 -7.18
CA ARG A 67 -12.16 15.98 -7.49
C ARG A 67 -11.97 15.17 -8.78
N TRP A 68 -11.50 15.85 -9.82
CA TRP A 68 -11.25 15.22 -11.09
C TRP A 68 -9.90 14.49 -11.11
N ILE A 69 -9.95 13.18 -10.84
CA ILE A 69 -8.81 12.27 -10.80
C ILE A 69 -9.20 10.91 -11.40
N ASP A 70 -8.24 10.20 -11.98
CA ASP A 70 -8.44 8.88 -12.59
C ASP A 70 -8.22 7.77 -11.55
N PHE A 71 -9.29 7.02 -11.29
CA PHE A 71 -9.31 5.84 -10.43
C PHE A 71 -9.14 4.52 -11.21
N GLN A 72 -9.40 4.52 -12.52
CA GLN A 72 -9.35 3.31 -13.35
C GLN A 72 -7.91 2.93 -13.69
N ASN A 73 -7.07 3.93 -13.94
CA ASN A 73 -5.64 3.76 -14.13
C ASN A 73 -4.88 4.19 -12.87
N ASP A 74 -5.33 3.79 -11.69
CA ASP A 74 -4.63 4.08 -10.45
C ASP A 74 -3.30 3.29 -10.34
N TYR A 75 -2.56 3.49 -9.26
CA TYR A 75 -1.46 2.61 -8.88
C TYR A 75 -1.61 2.22 -7.41
N LYS A 76 -1.33 0.95 -7.09
CA LYS A 76 -1.35 0.44 -5.72
C LYS A 76 0.03 -0.07 -5.37
N THR A 77 0.53 0.25 -4.18
CA THR A 77 1.88 -0.22 -3.78
C THR A 77 1.98 -1.74 -3.66
N MET A 78 0.83 -2.42 -3.49
CA MET A 78 0.69 -3.88 -3.49
C MET A 78 0.64 -4.54 -4.87
N ASP A 79 0.65 -3.76 -5.96
CA ASP A 79 0.69 -4.32 -7.30
C ASP A 79 2.09 -4.86 -7.61
N ILE A 80 2.16 -6.04 -8.23
CA ILE A 80 3.42 -6.73 -8.54
C ILE A 80 4.36 -5.84 -9.36
N ASN A 81 3.83 -5.06 -10.30
CA ASN A 81 4.63 -4.16 -11.12
C ASN A 81 5.27 -3.04 -10.28
N TYR A 82 4.55 -2.50 -9.30
CA TYR A 82 5.08 -1.50 -8.38
C TYR A 82 6.17 -2.10 -7.48
N MET A 83 5.88 -3.26 -6.88
CA MET A 83 6.84 -3.98 -6.03
C MET A 83 8.12 -4.36 -6.79
N ARG A 84 8.01 -4.72 -8.07
CA ARG A 84 9.17 -5.04 -8.93
C ARG A 84 10.07 -3.82 -9.15
N VAL A 85 9.48 -2.65 -9.42
CA VAL A 85 10.25 -1.41 -9.56
C VAL A 85 10.96 -1.07 -8.26
N PHE A 86 10.26 -1.16 -7.13
CA PHE A 86 10.85 -0.94 -5.81
C PHE A 86 12.02 -1.89 -5.54
N GLY A 87 11.82 -3.20 -5.77
CA GLY A 87 12.87 -4.21 -5.62
C GLY A 87 14.08 -3.95 -6.52
N GLY A 88 13.86 -3.52 -7.76
CA GLY A 88 14.94 -3.13 -8.68
C GLY A 88 15.73 -1.91 -8.18
N CYS A 89 15.05 -0.89 -7.65
CA CYS A 89 15.72 0.25 -7.02
C CYS A 89 16.55 -0.20 -5.80
N SER A 90 16.00 -1.04 -4.93
CA SER A 90 16.73 -1.58 -3.78
C SER A 90 17.97 -2.37 -4.20
N LEU A 91 17.86 -3.24 -5.22
CA LEU A 91 19.00 -3.98 -5.77
C LEU A 91 20.09 -3.02 -6.28
N SER A 92 19.72 -1.97 -7.01
CA SER A 92 20.68 -0.99 -7.53
C SER A 92 21.48 -0.28 -6.42
N TYR A 93 20.88 -0.07 -5.25
CA TYR A 93 21.56 0.51 -4.10
C TYR A 93 22.43 -0.51 -3.36
N ILE A 94 22.01 -1.78 -3.31
CA ILE A 94 22.84 -2.87 -2.77
C ILE A 94 24.11 -3.03 -3.62
N GLU A 95 23.98 -3.05 -4.95
CA GLU A 95 25.12 -3.16 -5.89
C GLU A 95 26.11 -1.99 -5.77
N ARG A 96 25.62 -0.81 -5.40
CA ARG A 96 26.46 0.39 -5.16
C ARG A 96 27.02 0.48 -3.74
N ASN A 97 26.75 -0.52 -2.90
CA ASN A 97 27.14 -0.54 -1.48
C ASN A 97 26.62 0.66 -0.69
N TRP A 98 25.39 1.12 -0.99
CA TRP A 98 24.72 2.25 -0.30
C TRP A 98 23.85 1.80 0.88
N PHE A 99 23.63 0.49 1.04
CA PHE A 99 22.97 -0.08 2.22
C PHE A 99 24.01 -0.55 3.24
N ILE A 100 23.82 -0.16 4.51
CA ILE A 100 24.64 -0.60 5.63
C ILE A 100 23.69 -1.14 6.71
N GLN A 101 23.96 -2.37 7.16
CA GLN A 101 23.31 -2.92 8.35
C GLN A 101 24.20 -2.64 9.57
N GLY A 102 23.63 -2.05 10.61
CA GLY A 102 24.34 -1.77 11.85
C GLY A 102 23.42 -1.91 13.05
N PHE A 103 24.00 -2.10 14.22
CA PHE A 103 23.29 -1.99 15.49
C PHE A 103 23.23 -0.51 15.85
N ARG A 104 22.04 0.09 15.69
CA ARG A 104 21.71 1.43 16.19
C ARG A 104 20.93 1.29 17.49
#